data_AF-A0A151U755-F1
#
_entry.id   AF-A0A151U755-F1
#
_cell.length_a   1.000
_cell.length_b   1.000
_cell.length_c   1.000
_cell.angle_alpha   90.00
_cell.angle_beta   90.00
_cell.angle_gamma   90.00
#
_symmetry.space_group_name_H-M   'P 1'
#
loop_
_entity.id
_entity.type
_entity.pdbx_description
1 polymer ?
#
loop_
_entity_poly.entity_id
_entity_poly.type
_entity_poly.pdbx_seq_one_letter_code
_entity_poly.pdbx_strand_id
1 'polypeptide(L)'
;MEIISKLMIQTIWGDSEVEYVEVPAVQAAGGMVCAWSKECFRLERVFRGVRYLGVQGVWKEGDISIVIVNVYSPCDLTEKRNMWNEIKGIRSVSNISRWLVAGDFNEVRRDIERQGIRGVSRRSQSIEFNEFIADMDLEEVRTVGRSFTWYRN
;
A
#
# COMPACT_ATOMS: atom_id res chain seq x y z
N MET A 1 -4.57 23.72 1.85
CA MET A 1 -4.96 22.33 1.52
C MET A 1 -4.48 22.11 0.09
N GLU A 2 -3.61 21.14 -0.13
CA GLU A 2 -3.09 20.85 -1.48
C GLU A 2 -4.25 20.24 -2.29
N ILE A 3 -4.63 20.88 -3.39
CA ILE A 3 -5.76 20.45 -4.22
C ILE A 3 -5.19 19.62 -5.37
N ILE A 4 -5.49 18.34 -5.40
CA ILE A 4 -5.15 17.47 -6.52
C ILE A 4 -6.24 17.63 -7.59
N SER A 5 -5.89 18.26 -8.70
CA SER A 5 -6.80 18.42 -9.83
C SER A 5 -6.81 17.18 -10.72
N LYS A 6 -7.94 16.92 -11.38
CA LYS A 6 -8.04 15.86 -12.39
C LYS A 6 -6.98 16.02 -13.49
N LEU A 7 -6.70 17.26 -13.90
CA LEU A 7 -5.69 17.56 -14.92
C LEU A 7 -4.29 17.14 -14.47
N MET A 8 -3.95 17.36 -13.19
CA MET A 8 -2.68 16.93 -12.62
C MET A 8 -2.53 15.39 -12.66
N ILE A 9 -3.57 14.66 -12.27
CA ILE A 9 -3.57 13.19 -12.33
C ILE A 9 -3.47 12.68 -13.77
N GLN A 10 -4.24 13.26 -14.70
CA GLN A 10 -4.15 12.93 -16.12
C GLN A 10 -2.75 13.19 -16.69
N THR A 11 -2.10 14.27 -16.26
CA THR A 11 -0.75 14.62 -16.70
C THR A 11 0.30 13.64 -16.15
N ILE A 12 0.20 13.26 -14.87
CA ILE A 12 1.12 12.31 -14.24
C ILE A 12 0.94 10.91 -14.84
N TRP A 13 -0.32 10.51 -15.07
CA TRP A 13 -0.66 9.19 -15.62
C TRP A 13 -0.31 9.08 -17.10
N GLY A 14 -0.47 10.16 -17.87
CA GLY A 14 -0.23 10.19 -19.31
C GLY A 14 -1.44 9.82 -20.18
N ASP A 15 -2.63 9.70 -19.59
CA ASP A 15 -3.89 9.38 -20.31
C ASP A 15 -5.08 10.12 -19.68
N SER A 16 -6.09 10.46 -20.50
CA SER A 16 -7.34 11.07 -20.06
C SER A 16 -8.30 10.09 -19.37
N GLU A 17 -8.19 8.80 -19.67
CA GLU A 17 -9.06 7.71 -19.22
C GLU A 17 -8.64 7.18 -17.83
N VAL A 18 -8.11 8.08 -16.99
CA VAL A 18 -7.72 7.80 -15.61
C VAL A 18 -8.85 8.15 -14.64
N GLU A 19 -9.08 7.25 -13.71
CA GLU A 19 -9.85 7.48 -12.50
C GLU A 19 -8.92 7.39 -11.30
N TYR A 20 -9.29 8.06 -10.21
CA TYR A 20 -8.47 8.07 -9.01
C TYR A 20 -9.30 8.27 -7.75
N VAL A 21 -8.74 7.82 -6.64
CA VAL A 21 -9.17 8.18 -5.29
C VAL A 21 -7.99 8.71 -4.51
N GLU A 22 -8.26 9.59 -3.56
CA GLU A 22 -7.23 10.22 -2.75
C GLU A 22 -7.59 10.29 -1.27
N VAL A 23 -6.53 10.40 -0.48
CA VAL A 23 -6.58 10.86 0.90
C VAL A 23 -5.74 12.14 0.94
N PRO A 24 -6.34 13.30 1.29
CA PRO A 24 -5.61 14.56 1.30
C PRO A 24 -4.51 14.53 2.37
N ALA A 25 -3.43 15.28 2.13
CA ALA A 25 -2.42 15.52 3.15
C ALA A 25 -3.05 16.32 4.31
N VAL A 26 -2.87 15.82 5.54
CA VAL A 26 -3.35 16.49 6.75
C VAL A 26 -2.16 16.79 7.65
N GLN A 27 -1.82 18.08 7.77
CA GLN A 27 -0.69 18.58 8.55
C GLN A 27 0.64 17.95 8.09
N ALA A 28 1.37 17.28 8.99
CA ALA A 28 2.63 16.57 8.68
C ALA A 28 2.41 15.17 8.06
N ALA A 29 1.17 14.67 8.03
CA ALA A 29 0.86 13.44 7.33
C ALA A 29 0.69 13.74 5.83
N GLY A 30 1.52 13.10 5.01
CA GLY A 30 1.41 13.18 3.55
C GLY A 30 0.05 12.67 3.03
N GLY A 31 -0.24 12.99 1.78
CA GLY A 31 -1.41 12.46 1.07
C GLY A 31 -1.10 11.15 0.34
N MET A 32 -2.13 10.41 -0.03
CA MET A 32 -2.02 9.23 -0.89
C MET A 32 -3.01 9.32 -2.04
N VAL A 33 -2.61 8.83 -3.20
CA VAL A 33 -3.47 8.68 -4.37
C VAL A 33 -3.37 7.24 -4.87
N CYS A 34 -4.51 6.67 -5.26
CA CYS A 34 -4.56 5.51 -6.13
C CYS A 34 -5.18 5.95 -7.46
N ALA A 35 -4.51 5.70 -8.57
CA ALA A 35 -4.99 6.01 -9.91
C ALA A 35 -4.97 4.74 -10.77
N TRP A 36 -5.96 4.60 -11.66
CA TRP A 36 -6.08 3.46 -12.57
C TRP A 36 -6.69 3.89 -13.90
N SER A 37 -6.42 3.10 -14.95
CA SER A 37 -7.18 3.22 -16.21
C SER A 37 -8.59 2.69 -16.00
N LYS A 38 -9.60 3.51 -16.31
CA LYS A 38 -11.00 3.11 -16.28
C LYS A 38 -11.32 2.02 -17.30
N GLU A 39 -10.46 1.81 -18.30
CA GLU A 39 -10.57 0.72 -19.27
C GLU A 39 -10.12 -0.64 -18.71
N CYS A 40 -9.28 -0.63 -17.66
CA CYS A 40 -8.72 -1.84 -17.07
C CYS A 40 -9.41 -2.22 -15.75
N PHE A 41 -9.84 -1.24 -14.95
CA PHE A 41 -10.36 -1.48 -13.61
C PHE A 41 -11.67 -0.73 -13.37
N ARG A 42 -12.65 -1.41 -12.79
CA ARG A 42 -13.92 -0.84 -12.33
C ARG A 42 -13.95 -0.82 -10.81
N LEU A 43 -13.95 0.38 -10.23
CA LEU A 43 -14.07 0.57 -8.79
C LEU A 43 -15.47 0.18 -8.29
N GLU A 44 -15.52 -0.47 -7.13
CA GLU A 44 -16.77 -0.83 -6.44
C GLU A 44 -16.84 -0.25 -5.03
N ARG A 45 -15.71 -0.25 -4.33
CA ARG A 45 -15.64 0.23 -2.95
C ARG A 45 -14.28 0.85 -2.66
N VAL A 46 -14.29 1.87 -1.81
CA VAL A 46 -13.10 2.49 -1.22
C VAL A 46 -13.15 2.32 0.28
N PHE A 47 -12.01 2.08 0.90
CA PHE A 47 -11.84 2.12 2.35
C PHE A 47 -10.50 2.77 2.67
N ARG A 48 -10.38 3.41 3.83
CA ARG A 48 -9.21 4.22 4.18
C ARG A 48 -9.00 4.24 5.68
N GLY A 49 -7.74 4.26 6.08
CA GLY A 49 -7.31 4.55 7.43
C GLY A 49 -6.29 5.68 7.43
N VAL A 50 -5.61 5.87 8.56
CA VAL A 50 -4.66 6.99 8.75
C VAL A 50 -3.41 6.88 7.85
N ARG A 51 -3.07 5.66 7.40
CA ARG A 51 -1.81 5.31 6.73
C ARG A 51 -1.98 4.33 5.56
N TYR A 52 -3.22 4.12 5.10
CA TYR A 52 -3.50 3.34 3.90
C TYR A 52 -4.77 3.81 3.18
N LEU A 53 -4.81 3.52 1.88
CA LEU A 53 -5.94 3.72 0.99
C LEU A 53 -6.21 2.43 0.22
N GLY A 54 -7.38 1.83 0.46
CA GLY A 54 -7.82 0.60 -0.18
C GLY A 54 -8.87 0.86 -1.26
N VAL A 55 -8.68 0.24 -2.42
CA VAL A 55 -9.67 0.16 -3.50
C VAL A 55 -10.04 -1.30 -3.73
N GLN A 56 -11.34 -1.56 -3.79
CA GLN A 56 -11.91 -2.84 -4.15
C GLN A 56 -12.69 -2.67 -5.45
N GLY A 57 -12.53 -3.62 -6.36
CA GLY A 57 -13.26 -3.60 -7.61
C GLY A 57 -12.94 -4.80 -8.48
N VAL A 58 -13.17 -4.62 -9.78
CA VAL A 58 -13.03 -5.66 -10.78
C VAL A 58 -12.02 -5.22 -11.83
N TRP A 59 -10.95 -6.00 -11.98
CA TRP A 59 -10.11 -5.94 -13.17
C TRP A 59 -10.90 -6.51 -14.35
N LYS A 60 -11.17 -5.67 -15.34
CA LYS A 60 -12.12 -5.96 -16.43
C LYS A 60 -11.63 -7.11 -17.30
N GLU A 61 -10.33 -7.21 -17.51
CA GLU A 61 -9.74 -8.35 -18.20
C GLU A 61 -9.88 -9.60 -17.32
N GLY A 62 -10.69 -10.56 -17.77
CA GLY A 62 -10.93 -11.81 -17.04
C GLY A 62 -11.90 -11.69 -15.86
N ASP A 63 -12.58 -10.54 -15.69
CA ASP A 63 -13.61 -10.32 -14.66
C ASP A 63 -13.11 -10.68 -13.24
N ILE A 64 -11.94 -10.16 -12.89
CA ILE A 64 -11.22 -10.54 -11.68
C ILE A 64 -11.54 -9.54 -10.56
N SER A 65 -12.33 -9.96 -9.58
CA SER A 65 -12.47 -9.23 -8.32
C SER A 65 -11.13 -9.18 -7.57
N ILE A 66 -10.70 -7.98 -7.18
CA ILE A 66 -9.42 -7.74 -6.51
C ILE A 66 -9.54 -6.57 -5.51
N VAL A 67 -8.78 -6.66 -4.43
CA VAL A 67 -8.56 -5.56 -3.49
C VAL A 67 -7.10 -5.09 -3.62
N ILE A 68 -6.90 -3.79 -3.79
CA ILE A 68 -5.58 -3.17 -3.82
C ILE A 68 -5.49 -2.19 -2.66
N VAL A 69 -4.46 -2.33 -1.82
CA VAL A 69 -4.22 -1.48 -0.66
C VAL A 69 -2.90 -0.76 -0.86
N ASN A 70 -2.95 0.55 -1.06
CA ASN A 70 -1.80 1.43 -1.04
C ASN A 70 -1.48 1.83 0.40
N VAL A 71 -0.27 1.51 0.87
CA VAL A 71 0.17 1.78 2.24
C VAL A 71 1.25 2.85 2.27
N TYR A 72 1.19 3.71 3.28
CA TYR A 72 2.27 4.61 3.67
C TYR A 72 2.46 4.50 5.18
N SER A 73 3.23 3.50 5.57
CA SER A 73 3.38 3.05 6.96
C SER A 73 4.15 4.08 7.81
N PRO A 74 3.70 4.35 9.05
CA PRO A 74 4.35 5.29 9.96
C PRO A 74 5.71 4.77 10.43
N CYS A 75 6.59 5.62 10.98
CA CYS A 75 7.85 5.13 11.57
C CYS A 75 7.66 4.50 12.95
N ASP A 76 6.57 4.82 13.65
CA ASP A 76 6.26 4.31 14.99
C ASP A 76 5.65 2.89 14.94
N LEU A 77 6.18 1.97 15.74
CA LEU A 77 5.75 0.57 15.74
C LEU A 77 4.31 0.38 16.24
N THR A 78 3.85 1.19 17.19
CA THR A 78 2.47 1.09 17.70
C THR A 78 1.49 1.49 16.61
N GLU A 79 1.78 2.56 15.88
CA GLU A 79 0.96 2.97 14.74
C GLU A 79 0.99 1.92 13.60
N LYS A 80 2.13 1.25 13.35
CA LYS A 80 2.21 0.13 12.39
C LYS A 80 1.28 -1.02 12.77
N ARG A 81 1.32 -1.45 14.04
CA ARG A 81 0.46 -2.54 14.54
C ARG A 81 -1.02 -2.20 14.37
N ASN A 82 -1.42 -0.98 14.71
CA ASN A 82 -2.79 -0.53 14.53
C ASN A 82 -3.22 -0.61 13.06
N MET A 83 -2.37 -0.09 12.16
CA MET A 83 -2.59 -0.17 10.71
C MET A 83 -2.73 -1.63 10.23
N TRP A 84 -1.82 -2.51 10.62
CA TRP A 84 -1.87 -3.93 10.25
C TRP A 84 -3.13 -4.63 10.76
N ASN A 85 -3.52 -4.36 12.00
CA ASN A 85 -4.73 -4.93 12.59
C ASN A 85 -6.00 -4.45 11.90
N GLU A 86 -6.07 -3.18 11.50
CA GLU A 86 -7.18 -2.66 10.69
C GLU A 86 -7.28 -3.37 9.34
N ILE A 87 -6.15 -3.49 8.62
CA ILE A 87 -6.10 -4.18 7.32
C ILE A 87 -6.48 -5.66 7.47
N LYS A 88 -5.97 -6.35 8.50
CA LYS A 88 -6.36 -7.74 8.82
C LYS A 88 -7.84 -7.88 9.11
N GLY A 89 -8.42 -6.94 9.87
CA GLY A 89 -9.85 -6.90 10.15
C GLY A 89 -10.68 -6.81 8.86
N ILE A 90 -10.30 -5.91 7.94
CA ILE A 90 -10.99 -5.76 6.66
C ILE A 90 -10.85 -7.02 5.79
N ARG A 91 -9.67 -7.64 5.76
CA ARG A 91 -9.43 -8.92 5.06
C ARG A 91 -10.31 -10.03 5.61
N SER A 92 -10.45 -10.15 6.92
CA SER A 92 -11.20 -11.24 7.57
C SER A 92 -12.69 -11.28 7.21
N VAL A 93 -13.27 -10.13 6.87
CA VAL A 93 -14.69 -10.01 6.46
C VAL A 93 -14.86 -9.85 4.95
N SER A 94 -13.76 -9.86 4.18
CA SER A 94 -13.80 -9.74 2.74
C SER A 94 -14.11 -11.08 2.09
N ASN A 95 -15.01 -11.07 1.11
CA ASN A 95 -15.30 -12.22 0.26
C ASN A 95 -14.34 -12.34 -0.94
N ILE A 96 -13.36 -11.45 -1.07
CA ILE A 96 -12.40 -11.43 -2.18
C ILE A 96 -11.08 -12.03 -1.71
N SER A 97 -10.64 -13.10 -2.37
CA SER A 97 -9.38 -13.77 -2.06
C SER A 97 -8.14 -13.06 -2.61
N ARG A 98 -8.27 -12.33 -3.73
CA ARG A 98 -7.14 -11.65 -4.38
C ARG A 98 -6.89 -10.28 -3.77
N TRP A 99 -5.77 -10.15 -3.08
CA TRP A 99 -5.34 -8.91 -2.44
C TRP A 99 -3.93 -8.55 -2.89
N LEU A 100 -3.74 -7.29 -3.23
CA LEU A 100 -2.45 -6.68 -3.50
C LEU A 100 -2.23 -5.59 -2.44
N VAL A 101 -1.21 -5.73 -1.61
CA VAL A 101 -0.83 -4.71 -0.64
C VAL A 101 0.54 -4.18 -1.05
N ALA A 102 0.62 -2.89 -1.39
CA ALA A 102 1.81 -2.28 -1.96
C ALA A 102 1.96 -0.84 -1.45
N GLY A 103 3.18 -0.31 -1.51
CA GLY A 103 3.48 1.04 -1.06
C GLY A 103 4.75 1.06 -0.21
N ASP A 104 4.86 2.07 0.65
CA ASP A 104 5.99 2.21 1.55
C ASP A 104 5.64 1.64 2.94
N PHE A 105 6.21 0.49 3.26
CA PHE A 105 6.01 -0.15 4.56
C PHE A 105 6.92 0.42 5.65
N ASN A 106 7.92 1.24 5.31
CA ASN A 106 8.97 1.69 6.23
C ASN A 106 9.57 0.54 7.06
N GLU A 107 9.64 -0.66 6.49
CA GLU A 107 10.11 -1.88 7.15
C GLU A 107 11.02 -2.70 6.25
N VAL A 108 11.88 -3.47 6.91
CA VAL A 108 12.79 -4.41 6.25
C VAL A 108 12.32 -5.82 6.60
N ARG A 109 12.06 -6.66 5.60
CA ARG A 109 11.55 -8.02 5.82
C ARG A 109 12.68 -8.95 6.26
N ARG A 110 13.83 -8.85 5.60
CA ARG A 110 15.01 -9.71 5.85
C ARG A 110 16.26 -8.86 6.07
N ASP A 111 17.12 -9.29 6.98
CA ASP A 111 18.39 -8.57 7.27
C ASP A 111 19.27 -8.33 6.04
N ILE A 112 19.15 -9.17 4.99
CA ILE A 112 19.90 -9.02 3.73
C ILE A 112 19.42 -7.85 2.86
N GLU A 113 18.18 -7.39 3.06
CA GLU A 113 17.59 -6.25 2.36
C GLU A 113 18.05 -4.91 2.96
N ARG A 114 19.02 -4.92 3.88
CA ARG A 114 19.62 -3.71 4.45
C ARG A 114 21.15 -3.77 4.52
N GLN A 115 21.79 -2.70 4.06
CA GLN A 115 23.21 -2.42 4.32
C GLN A 115 23.35 -1.32 5.38
N GLY A 116 24.32 -1.46 6.30
CA GLY A 116 24.57 -0.53 7.41
C GLY A 116 24.15 -1.04 8.79
N ILE A 117 23.80 -0.13 9.71
CA ILE A 117 23.56 -0.45 11.14
C ILE A 117 22.46 -1.51 11.31
N ARG A 118 22.85 -2.70 11.77
CA ARG A 118 21.98 -3.78 12.23
C ARG A 118 21.75 -3.61 13.73
N GLY A 119 20.50 -3.59 14.18
CA GLY A 119 20.17 -3.31 15.58
C GLY A 119 19.03 -4.20 16.07
N VAL A 120 19.08 -4.55 17.36
CA VAL A 120 18.14 -5.49 18.01
C VAL A 120 16.69 -4.99 17.94
N SER A 121 16.45 -3.67 18.04
CA SER A 121 15.10 -3.09 18.01
C SER A 121 14.38 -3.20 16.65
N ARG A 122 15.10 -3.49 15.57
CA ARG A 122 14.50 -3.71 14.24
C ARG A 122 14.16 -5.17 14.00
N ARG A 123 14.84 -6.09 14.69
CA ARG A 123 14.54 -7.52 14.56
C ARG A 123 13.11 -7.83 15.02
N SER A 124 12.63 -7.20 16.08
CA SER A 124 11.22 -7.33 16.51
C SER A 124 10.25 -6.79 15.46
N GLN A 125 10.56 -5.65 14.84
CA GLN A 125 9.72 -5.05 13.80
C GLN A 125 9.63 -5.93 12.55
N SER A 126 10.75 -6.49 12.09
CA SER A 126 10.78 -7.45 10.99
C SER A 126 10.00 -8.73 11.31
N ILE A 127 10.02 -9.23 12.56
CA ILE A 127 9.23 -10.40 12.97
C ILE A 127 7.74 -10.09 12.83
N GLU A 128 7.27 -8.99 13.42
CA GLU A 128 5.85 -8.63 13.37
C GLU A 128 5.37 -8.29 11.95
N PHE A 129 6.24 -7.72 11.12
CA PHE A 129 5.93 -7.50 9.71
C PHE A 129 5.78 -8.83 8.95
N ASN A 130 6.65 -9.82 9.22
CA ASN A 130 6.51 -11.16 8.65
C ASN A 130 5.26 -11.89 9.17
N GLU A 131 4.89 -11.70 10.44
CA GLU A 131 3.62 -12.22 11.00
C GLU A 131 2.42 -11.59 10.30
N PHE A 132 2.43 -10.27 10.07
CA PHE A 132 1.39 -9.60 9.30
C PHE A 132 1.26 -10.17 7.88
N ILE A 133 2.38 -10.41 7.19
CA ILE A 133 2.40 -11.03 5.85
C ILE A 133 1.79 -12.44 5.91
N ALA A 134 2.17 -13.25 6.90
CA ALA A 134 1.68 -14.61 7.07
C ALA A 134 0.18 -14.66 7.42
N ASP A 135 -0.27 -13.82 8.36
CA ASP A 135 -1.68 -13.70 8.76
C ASP A 135 -2.59 -13.31 7.59
N MET A 136 -2.05 -12.52 6.66
CA MET A 136 -2.78 -12.06 5.47
C MET A 136 -2.71 -13.04 4.29
N ASP A 137 -1.94 -14.13 4.42
CA ASP A 137 -1.62 -15.08 3.35
C ASP A 137 -1.04 -14.37 2.12
N LEU A 138 -0.09 -13.44 2.36
CA LEU A 138 0.55 -12.65 1.32
C LEU A 138 1.86 -13.27 0.88
N GLU A 139 2.07 -13.27 -0.42
CA GLU A 139 3.35 -13.59 -1.03
C GLU A 139 4.04 -12.31 -1.53
N GLU A 140 5.35 -12.28 -1.41
CA GLU A 140 6.14 -11.17 -1.92
C GLU A 140 6.29 -11.30 -3.43
N VAL A 141 5.83 -10.29 -4.15
CA VAL A 141 6.05 -10.17 -5.58
C VAL A 141 7.52 -9.84 -5.81
N ARG A 142 8.23 -10.72 -6.52
CA ARG A 142 9.65 -10.49 -6.86
C ARG A 142 9.78 -9.21 -7.67
N THR A 143 10.54 -8.26 -7.16
CA THR A 143 10.86 -7.04 -7.90
C THR A 143 11.93 -7.34 -8.96
N VAL A 144 11.74 -6.77 -10.15
CA VAL A 144 12.77 -6.76 -11.20
C VAL A 144 13.47 -5.41 -11.11
N GLY A 145 14.78 -5.40 -10.83
CA GLY A 145 15.56 -4.16 -10.72
C GLY A 145 16.52 -4.14 -9.54
N ARG A 146 16.62 -2.99 -8.87
CA ARG A 146 17.56 -2.77 -7.75
C ARG A 146 17.08 -3.49 -6.49
N SER A 147 18.02 -4.07 -5.74
CA SER A 147 17.74 -4.81 -4.50
C SER A 147 17.34 -3.94 -3.30
N PHE A 148 17.46 -2.62 -3.40
CA PHE A 148 17.14 -1.67 -2.34
C PHE A 148 16.24 -0.56 -2.88
N THR A 149 15.22 -0.18 -2.10
CA THR A 149 14.22 0.83 -2.48
C THR A 149 14.48 2.21 -1.87
N TRP A 150 15.41 2.34 -0.91
CA TRP A 150 15.70 3.59 -0.21
C TRP A 150 17.16 3.69 0.27
N TYR A 151 17.71 4.90 0.31
CA TYR A 151 19.03 5.19 0.88
C TYR A 151 19.03 6.52 1.66
N ARG A 152 19.94 6.63 2.64
CA ARG A 152 20.21 7.87 3.39
C ARG A 152 21.61 8.36 3.04
N ASN A 153 21.71 9.63 2.62
CA ASN A 153 22.99 10.32 2.49
C ASN A 153 23.52 10.79 3.85
#